data_AF-A0A7V3SZJ5-F1
#
_entry.id   AF-A0A7V3SZJ5-F1
#
_cell.length_a   1.000
_cell.length_b   1.000
_cell.length_c   1.000
_cell.angle_alpha   90.00
_cell.angle_beta   90.00
_cell.angle_gamma   90.00
#
_symmetry.space_group_name_H-M   'P 1'
#
loop_
_entity.id
_entity.type
_entity.pdbx_description
1 polymer ?
#
loop_
_entity_poly.entity_id
_entity_poly.type
_entity_poly.pdbx_seq_one_letter_code
_entity_poly.pdbx_strand_id
1 'polypeptide(L)'
;MRITNNMLVNNMINSIGSNLVRMDKFQNRLATGKKIQVPSDDPVVAARALKLRTDVSEVDQYKRNVKDAQSWLEVTEGVLGNVGDVLHRARELAV
;
A
#
# COMPACT_ATOMS: atom_id res chain seq x y z
N MET A 1 32.13 45.65 -8.87
CA MET A 1 32.53 44.31 -9.36
C MET A 1 32.37 44.26 -10.87
N ARG A 2 33.35 43.75 -11.63
CA ARG A 2 33.27 43.66 -13.10
C ARG A 2 32.75 42.28 -13.48
N ILE A 3 31.58 42.21 -14.12
CA ILE A 3 31.07 40.95 -14.66
C ILE A 3 31.84 40.65 -15.96
N THR A 4 32.58 39.54 -15.99
CA THR A 4 33.29 39.07 -17.19
C THR A 4 32.38 38.16 -18.01
N ASN A 5 32.63 38.09 -19.32
CA ASN A 5 31.87 37.21 -20.22
C ASN A 5 31.90 35.75 -19.75
N ASN A 6 33.03 35.30 -19.20
CA ASN A 6 33.17 33.96 -18.62
C ASN A 6 32.25 33.73 -17.40
N MET A 7 31.99 34.75 -16.57
CA MET A 7 31.03 34.62 -15.47
C MET A 7 29.59 34.51 -15.97
N LEU A 8 29.22 35.22 -17.06
CA LEU A 8 27.91 35.06 -17.68
C LEU A 8 27.70 33.66 -18.27
N VAL A 9 28.71 33.15 -18.99
CA VAL A 9 28.67 31.79 -19.56
C VAL A 9 28.57 30.73 -18.46
N ASN A 10 29.37 30.83 -17.39
CA ASN A 10 29.29 29.90 -16.27
C ASN A 10 27.93 29.94 -15.55
N ASN A 11 27.35 31.12 -15.35
CA ASN A 11 26.01 31.25 -14.78
C ASN A 11 24.94 30.63 -15.68
N MET A 12 25.07 30.77 -17.00
CA MET A 12 24.18 30.14 -17.97
C MET A 12 24.28 28.61 -17.93
N ILE A 13 25.50 28.05 -17.88
CA ILE A 13 25.72 26.60 -17.78
C ILE A 13 25.12 26.06 -16.47
N ASN A 14 25.34 26.72 -15.34
CA ASN A 14 24.73 26.34 -14.06
C ASN A 14 23.19 26.39 -14.11
N SER A 15 22.63 27.41 -14.75
CA SER A 15 21.19 27.55 -14.92
C SER A 15 20.62 26.41 -15.78
N ILE A 16 21.28 26.08 -16.90
CA ILE A 16 20.90 24.95 -17.76
C ILE A 16 20.98 23.63 -16.99
N GLY A 17 22.07 23.39 -16.25
CA GLY A 17 22.21 22.20 -15.42
C GLY A 17 21.08 22.06 -14.40
N SER A 18 20.72 23.16 -13.73
CA SER A 18 19.60 23.17 -12.78
C SER A 18 18.24 22.89 -13.43
N ASN A 19 18.04 23.37 -14.66
CA ASN A 19 16.81 23.13 -15.43
C ASN A 19 16.70 21.68 -15.89
N LEU A 20 17.80 21.07 -16.32
CA LEU A 20 17.83 19.65 -16.72
C LEU A 20 17.45 18.74 -15.55
N VAL A 21 17.98 19.01 -14.34
CA VAL A 21 17.61 18.26 -13.13
C VAL A 21 16.12 18.40 -12.78
N ARG A 22 15.56 19.61 -12.92
CA ARG A 22 14.11 19.83 -12.71
C ARG A 22 13.27 19.11 -13.75
N MET A 23 13.68 19.14 -15.01
CA MET A 23 13.00 18.44 -16.09
C MET A 23 12.96 16.93 -15.85
N ASP A 24 14.11 16.33 -15.48
CA ASP A 24 14.20 14.92 -15.15
C ASP A 24 13.26 14.55 -13.98
N LYS A 25 13.20 15.38 -12.94
CA LYS A 25 12.27 15.20 -11.83
C LYS A 25 10.81 15.20 -12.28
N PHE A 26 10.42 16.10 -13.18
CA PHE A 26 9.05 16.14 -13.71
C PHE A 26 8.75 14.97 -14.64
N GLN A 27 9.70 14.56 -15.49
CA GLN A 27 9.56 13.37 -16.32
C GLN A 27 9.36 12.12 -15.47
N ASN A 28 10.13 11.96 -14.39
CA ASN A 28 9.98 10.86 -13.45
C ASN A 28 8.62 10.87 -12.73
N ARG A 29 8.12 12.05 -12.34
CA ARG A 29 6.76 12.20 -11.77
C ARG A 29 5.66 11.87 -12.78
N LEU A 30 5.82 12.24 -14.05
CA LEU A 30 4.88 11.91 -15.12
C LEU A 30 4.89 10.40 -15.42
N ALA A 31 6.07 9.78 -15.51
CA ALA A 31 6.21 8.36 -15.78
C ALA A 31 5.64 7.49 -14.65
N THR A 32 5.85 7.89 -13.39
CA THR A 32 5.36 7.13 -12.23
C THR A 32 3.93 7.47 -11.83
N GLY A 33 3.40 8.62 -12.26
CA GLY A 33 2.14 9.18 -11.80
C GLY A 33 2.12 9.53 -10.29
N LYS A 34 3.26 9.44 -9.61
CA LYS A 34 3.37 9.67 -8.16
C LYS A 34 3.82 11.10 -7.90
N LYS A 35 3.06 11.82 -7.08
CA LYS A 35 3.43 13.16 -6.62
C LYS A 35 4.72 13.16 -5.78
N ILE A 36 4.96 12.09 -5.02
CA ILE A 36 6.12 11.91 -4.15
C ILE A 36 6.84 10.64 -4.55
N GLN A 37 8.12 10.78 -4.89
CA GLN A 37 8.96 9.66 -5.34
C GLN A 37 10.00 9.27 -4.29
N VAL A 38 10.52 10.25 -3.56
CA VAL A 38 11.47 10.08 -2.45
C VAL A 38 10.93 10.74 -1.19
N PRO A 39 11.17 10.17 0.01
CA PRO A 39 10.75 10.80 1.26
C PRO A 39 11.36 12.19 1.50
N SER A 40 12.49 12.51 0.85
CA SER A 40 13.13 13.82 0.92
C SER A 40 12.36 14.93 0.19
N ASP A 41 11.43 14.60 -0.72
CA ASP A 41 10.60 15.60 -1.42
C ASP A 41 9.58 16.26 -0.48
N ASP A 42 8.97 15.47 0.41
CA ASP A 42 8.05 15.92 1.45
C ASP A 42 7.97 14.83 2.53
N PRO A 43 8.73 14.96 3.63
CA PRO A 43 8.79 13.92 4.66
C PRO A 43 7.47 13.74 5.41
N VAL A 44 6.66 14.81 5.52
CA VAL A 44 5.38 14.76 6.25
C VAL A 44 4.35 13.99 5.44
N VAL A 45 4.21 14.30 4.15
CA VAL A 45 3.26 13.60 3.28
C VAL A 45 3.74 12.17 3.00
N ALA A 46 5.05 11.95 2.86
CA ALA A 46 5.61 10.61 2.74
C ALA A 46 5.30 9.74 3.97
N ALA A 47 5.48 10.26 5.19
CA ALA A 47 5.14 9.53 6.42
C ALA A 47 3.65 9.18 6.50
N ARG A 48 2.77 10.12 6.14
CA ARG A 48 1.32 9.86 6.09
C ARG A 48 0.95 8.81 5.05
N ALA A 49 1.55 8.87 3.86
CA ALA A 49 1.32 7.88 2.80
C ALA A 49 1.81 6.48 3.20
N LEU A 50 2.97 6.41 3.88
CA LEU A 50 3.49 5.15 4.43
C LEU A 50 2.56 4.58 5.49
N LYS A 51 2.09 5.41 6.43
CA LYS A 51 1.11 5.01 7.43
C LYS A 51 -0.16 4.47 6.78
N LEU A 52 -0.75 5.20 5.84
CA LEU A 52 -1.94 4.76 5.12
C LEU A 52 -1.73 3.41 4.43
N ARG A 53 -0.56 3.19 3.83
CA ARG A 53 -0.22 1.91 3.19
C ARG A 53 -0.15 0.77 4.21
N THR A 54 0.40 1.02 5.39
CA THR A 54 0.40 0.06 6.49
C THR A 54 -1.02 -0.23 6.96
N ASP A 55 -1.83 0.81 7.22
CA ASP A 55 -3.22 0.68 7.66
C ASP A 55 -4.04 -0.17 6.66
N VAL A 56 -3.87 0.04 5.34
CA VAL A 56 -4.52 -0.78 4.29
C VAL A 56 -4.06 -2.23 4.36
N SER A 57 -2.76 -2.48 4.52
CA SER A 57 -2.22 -3.84 4.62
C SER A 57 -2.73 -4.58 5.85
N GLU A 58 -2.89 -3.88 6.98
CA GLU A 58 -3.46 -4.43 8.21
C GLU A 58 -4.94 -4.78 8.03
N VAL A 59 -5.72 -3.88 7.42
CA VAL A 59 -7.13 -4.13 7.09
C VAL A 59 -7.27 -5.34 6.16
N ASP A 60 -6.41 -5.48 5.15
CA ASP A 60 -6.44 -6.64 4.26
C ASP A 60 -6.07 -7.94 4.99
N GLN A 61 -5.19 -7.90 5.98
CA GLN A 61 -4.93 -9.04 6.85
C GLN A 61 -6.14 -9.37 7.72
N TYR A 62 -6.81 -8.36 8.30
CA TYR A 62 -8.04 -8.60 9.08
C TYR A 62 -9.14 -9.23 8.24
N LYS A 63 -9.31 -8.81 6.97
CA LYS A 63 -10.26 -9.45 6.05
C LYS A 63 -9.92 -10.93 5.81
N ARG A 64 -8.64 -11.27 5.66
CA ARG A 64 -8.21 -12.68 5.54
C ARG A 64 -8.54 -13.46 6.80
N ASN A 65 -8.19 -12.92 7.97
CA ASN A 65 -8.48 -13.57 9.25
C ASN A 65 -9.98 -13.82 9.46
N VAL A 66 -10.83 -12.84 9.10
CA VAL A 66 -12.29 -12.99 9.17
C VAL A 66 -12.78 -14.08 8.23
N LYS A 67 -12.26 -14.16 7.00
CA LYS A 67 -12.61 -15.21 6.04
C LYS A 67 -12.21 -16.60 6.56
N ASP A 68 -11.05 -16.71 7.16
CA ASP A 68 -10.56 -17.97 7.72
C ASP A 68 -11.42 -18.39 8.93
N ALA A 69 -11.76 -17.45 9.81
CA ALA A 69 -12.68 -17.69 10.93
C ALA A 69 -14.07 -18.13 10.45
N GLN A 70 -14.60 -17.50 9.39
CA GLN A 70 -15.88 -17.91 8.80
C GLN A 70 -15.81 -19.33 8.24
N SER A 71 -14.75 -19.67 7.52
CA SER A 71 -14.53 -21.03 6.99
C SER A 71 -14.50 -22.07 8.13
N TRP A 72 -13.85 -21.74 9.26
CA TRP A 72 -13.83 -22.58 10.45
C TRP A 72 -15.21 -22.77 11.07
N LEU A 73 -16.01 -21.71 11.14
CA LEU A 73 -17.38 -21.77 11.66
C LEU A 73 -18.27 -22.62 10.77
N GLU A 74 -18.21 -22.45 9.44
CA GLU A 74 -18.99 -23.25 8.48
C GLU A 74 -18.66 -24.74 8.57
N VAL A 75 -17.38 -25.10 8.71
CA VAL A 75 -16.96 -26.49 8.93
C VAL A 75 -17.50 -27.02 10.26
N THR A 76 -17.40 -26.22 11.33
CA THR A 76 -17.88 -26.62 12.66
C THR A 76 -19.40 -26.82 12.66
N GLU A 77 -20.15 -25.94 12.01
CA GLU A 77 -21.60 -26.05 11.86
C GLU A 77 -21.99 -27.31 11.07
N GLY A 78 -21.28 -27.61 9.98
CA GLY A 78 -21.49 -28.85 9.22
C GLY A 78 -21.24 -30.11 10.05
N VAL A 79 -20.18 -30.12 10.88
CA VAL A 79 -19.90 -31.23 11.80
C VAL A 79 -21.00 -31.36 12.87
N LEU A 80 -21.44 -30.25 13.46
CA LEU A 80 -22.50 -30.25 14.46
C LEU A 80 -23.84 -30.73 13.88
N GLY A 81 -24.16 -30.38 12.63
CA GLY A 81 -25.32 -30.89 11.90
C GLY A 81 -25.29 -32.43 11.80
N ASN A 82 -24.15 -32.98 11.35
CA ASN A 82 -23.98 -34.44 11.28
C ASN A 82 -24.12 -35.13 12.65
N VAL A 83 -23.58 -34.52 13.72
CA VAL A 83 -23.74 -35.04 15.09
C VAL A 83 -25.22 -35.03 15.50
N GLY A 84 -25.95 -33.96 15.17
CA GLY A 84 -27.40 -33.87 15.40
C GLY A 84 -28.18 -35.00 14.73
N ASP A 85 -27.89 -35.27 13.47
CA ASP A 85 -28.52 -36.35 12.70
C ASP A 85 -28.24 -37.74 13.30
N VAL A 86 -26.98 -37.98 13.72
CA VAL A 86 -26.60 -39.23 14.38
C VAL A 86 -27.35 -39.41 15.70
N LEU A 87 -27.46 -38.35 16.51
CA LEU A 87 -28.21 -38.39 17.77
C LEU A 87 -29.71 -38.62 17.53
N HIS A 88 -30.27 -38.04 16.47
CA HIS A 88 -31.67 -38.27 16.11
C HIS A 88 -31.93 -39.74 15.75
N ARG A 89 -31.07 -40.31 14.90
CA ARG A 89 -31.15 -41.72 14.50
C ARG A 89 -30.92 -42.67 15.68
N ALA A 90 -30.02 -42.34 16.59
CA ALA A 90 -29.82 -43.12 17.82
C ALA A 90 -31.08 -43.12 18.71
N ARG A 91 -31.79 -41.99 18.78
CA ARG A 91 -33.08 -41.90 19.49
C ARG A 91 -34.16 -42.74 18.80
N GLU A 92 -34.26 -42.70 17.48
CA GLU A 92 -35.22 -43.52 16.71
C GLU A 92 -35.01 -45.02 16.93
N LEU A 93 -33.75 -45.48 17.03
CA LEU A 93 -33.43 -46.88 17.26
C LEU A 93 -33.67 -47.35 18.71
N ALA A 94 -33.79 -46.42 19.66
CA ALA A 94 -33.98 -46.72 21.07
C ALA A 94 -35.45 -46.77 21.50
N VAL A 95 -36.37 -46.27 20.67
CA VAL A 95 -37.83 -46.28 20.88
C VAL A 95 -38.44 -47.48 20.17
#